data_AF-Q52QR8-F1
#
_entry.id   AF-Q52QR8-F1
#
_cell.length_a   1.000
_cell.length_b   1.000
_cell.length_c   1.000
_cell.angle_alpha   90.00
_cell.angle_beta   90.00
_cell.angle_gamma   90.00
#
_symmetry.space_group_name_H-M   'P 1'
#
loop_
_entity.id
_entity.type
_entity.pdbx_description
1 polymer ?
#
loop_
_entity_poly.entity_id
_entity_poly.type
_entity_poly.pdbx_seq_one_letter_code
_entity_poly.pdbx_strand_id
1 'polypeptide(L)' 'RRALLNDLMEASAFPGESETLRAIEVTLVVHDDIIPWRYPAKRELQFGEWQRNDILAGIFEPAMIDIDLAILLTKAREHS' A
#
# COMPACT_ATOMS: atom_id res chain seq x y z
N ARG A 1 9.59 4.16 6.74
CA ARG A 1 8.90 2.94 6.26
C ARG A 1 8.36 2.10 7.41
N ARG A 2 9.21 1.53 8.29
CA ARG A 2 8.74 0.68 9.41
C ARG A 2 7.73 1.34 10.37
N ALA A 3 8.03 2.56 10.85
CA ALA A 3 7.10 3.27 11.76
C ALA A 3 5.71 3.43 11.13
N LEU A 4 5.64 3.93 9.89
CA LEU A 4 4.40 4.03 9.13
C LEU A 4 3.64 2.71 9.02
N LEU A 5 4.31 1.60 8.71
CA LEU A 5 3.64 0.28 8.61
C LEU A 5 3.10 -0.19 9.95
N ASN A 6 3.81 0.09 11.04
CA ASN A 6 3.33 -0.22 12.39
C ASN A 6 2.12 0.65 12.76
N ASP A 7 2.15 1.94 12.43
CA ASP A 7 1.03 2.85 12.69
C ASP A 7 -0.23 2.42 11.88
N LEU A 8 -0.04 1.99 10.63
CA LEU A 8 -1.12 1.44 9.79
C LEU A 8 -1.66 0.11 10.34
N MET A 9 -0.78 -0.74 10.85
CA MET A 9 -1.11 -2.01 11.51
C MET A 9 -2.00 -1.82 12.74
N GLU A 10 -1.77 -0.75 13.52
CA GLU A 10 -2.59 -0.39 14.69
C GLU A 10 -3.94 0.20 14.29
N ALA A 11 -4.02 0.86 13.13
CA ALA A 11 -5.24 1.49 12.61
C ALA A 11 -6.13 0.56 11.76
N SER A 12 -5.67 -0.66 11.46
CA SER A 12 -6.30 -1.57 10.50
C SER A 12 -6.57 -2.93 11.14
N ALA A 13 -7.63 -3.61 10.70
CA ALA A 13 -7.97 -4.96 11.13
C ALA A 13 -8.56 -5.79 9.99
N PHE A 14 -8.44 -7.12 10.07
CA PHE A 14 -9.14 -7.99 9.12
C PHE A 14 -10.66 -7.77 9.19
N PRO A 15 -11.38 -7.94 8.06
CA PRO A 15 -12.83 -7.85 8.06
C PRO A 15 -13.46 -8.80 9.08
N GLY A 16 -14.26 -8.24 10.00
CA GLY A 16 -14.95 -9.00 11.04
C GLY A 16 -14.16 -9.21 12.34
N GLU A 17 -12.88 -8.83 12.40
CA GLU A 17 -12.07 -8.94 13.63
C GLU A 17 -12.21 -7.73 14.57
N SER A 18 -12.80 -6.64 14.10
CA SER A 18 -13.03 -5.44 14.90
C SER A 18 -14.41 -4.85 14.61
N GLU A 19 -15.07 -4.36 15.66
CA GLU A 19 -16.33 -3.61 15.54
C GLU A 19 -16.10 -2.17 15.05
N THR A 20 -14.88 -1.65 15.22
CA THR A 20 -14.56 -0.23 14.96
C THR A 20 -13.54 -0.04 13.84
N LEU A 21 -12.63 -0.99 13.64
CA LEU A 21 -11.59 -0.92 12.62
C LEU A 21 -12.02 -1.66 11.35
N ARG A 22 -11.50 -1.19 10.21
CA ARG A 22 -11.67 -1.82 8.90
C ARG A 22 -10.30 -2.15 8.32
N ALA A 23 -10.29 -3.04 7.33
CA ALA A 23 -9.10 -3.28 6.53
C ALA A 23 -8.75 -2.02 5.73
N ILE A 24 -7.52 -1.57 5.88
CA ILE A 24 -6.94 -0.44 5.16
C ILE A 24 -5.96 -1.00 4.14
N GLU A 25 -6.03 -0.50 2.92
CA GLU A 25 -5.00 -0.69 1.91
C GLU A 25 -4.33 0.66 1.63
N VAL A 26 -2.99 0.70 1.68
CA VAL A 26 -2.21 1.88 1.35
C VAL A 26 -1.13 1.52 0.34
N THR A 27 -1.13 2.16 -0.82
CA THR A 27 -0.05 2.07 -1.81
C THR A 27 0.65 3.41 -1.91
N LEU A 28 1.96 3.44 -1.64
CA LEU A 28 2.78 4.64 -1.69
C LEU A 28 3.64 4.65 -2.95
N VAL A 29 3.69 5.79 -3.63
CA VAL A 29 4.51 6.02 -4.82
C VAL A 29 5.38 7.26 -4.63
N VAL A 30 6.56 7.25 -5.24
CA VAL A 30 7.44 8.43 -5.30
C VAL A 30 7.09 9.21 -6.56
N HIS A 31 6.79 10.51 -6.40
CA HIS A 31 6.34 11.37 -7.50
C HIS A 31 7.26 11.30 -8.74
N ASP A 32 8.58 11.36 -8.53
CA ASP A 32 9.58 11.36 -9.60
C ASP A 32 9.73 9.99 -10.30
N ASP A 33 9.26 8.91 -9.66
CA ASP A 33 9.16 7.58 -10.31
C ASP A 33 7.88 7.45 -11.14
N ILE A 34 6.92 8.38 -10.98
CA ILE A 34 5.64 8.39 -11.69
C ILE A 34 5.62 9.42 -12.83
N ILE A 35 6.35 10.53 -12.69
CA ILE A 35 6.32 11.65 -13.64
C ILE A 35 7.72 11.87 -14.25
N PRO A 36 7.89 11.77 -15.59
CA PRO A 36 6.88 11.42 -16.60
C PRO A 36 6.49 9.93 -16.55
N TRP A 37 5.24 9.62 -16.91
CA TRP A 37 4.69 8.26 -16.83
C TRP A 37 5.46 7.25 -17.69
N ARG A 38 5.80 6.10 -17.09
CA ARG A 38 6.37 4.93 -17.76
C ARG A 38 5.74 3.66 -17.19
N TYR A 39 5.23 2.81 -18.08
CA TYR A 39 4.66 1.53 -17.68
C TYR A 39 5.70 0.39 -17.83
N PRO A 40 5.80 -0.53 -16.84
CA PRO A 40 5.16 -0.47 -15.52
C PRO A 40 5.90 0.48 -14.55
N ALA A 41 5.15 1.06 -13.61
CA ALA A 41 5.68 1.98 -12.61
C ALA A 41 6.17 1.24 -11.35
N LYS A 42 6.90 1.95 -10.48
CA LYS A 42 7.40 1.43 -9.21
C LYS A 42 6.53 1.89 -8.06
N ARG A 43 6.10 0.97 -7.20
CA ARG A 43 5.58 1.30 -5.86
C ARG A 43 6.71 1.31 -4.86
N GLU A 44 6.67 2.26 -3.95
CA GLU A 44 7.67 2.42 -2.89
C GLU A 44 7.35 1.53 -1.69
N LEU A 45 6.05 1.35 -1.41
CA LEU A 45 5.52 0.59 -0.29
C LEU A 45 4.07 0.21 -0.58
N GLN A 46 3.66 -0.95 -0.10
CA GLN A 46 2.26 -1.34 0.02
C GLN A 46 1.99 -1.80 1.45
N PHE A 47 0.77 -1.56 1.91
CA PHE A 47 0.20 -2.10 3.13
C PHE A 47 -1.18 -2.67 2.78
N GLY A 48 -1.44 -3.87 3.26
CA GLY A 48 -2.75 -4.49 3.28
C GLY A 48 -2.75 -5.65 4.27
N GLU A 49 -3.94 -6.08 4.70
CA GLU A 49 -4.09 -7.11 5.73
C GLU A 49 -3.41 -8.45 5.36
N TRP A 50 -3.31 -8.77 4.06
CA TRP A 50 -2.60 -9.97 3.59
C TRP A 50 -1.10 -9.97 3.92
N GLN A 51 -0.50 -8.82 4.24
CA GLN A 51 0.91 -8.68 4.61
C GLN A 51 1.14 -8.66 6.12
N ARG A 52 0.07 -8.75 6.93
CA ARG A 52 0.11 -8.58 8.39
C ARG A 52 1.16 -9.46 9.06
N ASN A 53 1.19 -10.75 8.73
CA ASN A 53 2.11 -11.71 9.36
C ASN A 53 3.57 -11.37 9.06
N ASP A 54 3.88 -10.97 7.83
CA ASP A 54 5.24 -10.59 7.43
C ASP A 54 5.67 -9.31 8.14
N ILE A 55 4.79 -8.29 8.18
CA ILE A 55 5.05 -7.04 8.90
C ILE A 55 5.31 -7.28 10.39
N LEU A 56 4.52 -8.15 11.04
CA LEU A 56 4.72 -8.54 12.44
C LEU A 56 6.04 -9.31 12.66
N ALA A 57 6.47 -10.09 11.67
CA ALA A 57 7.79 -10.74 11.67
C ALA A 57 8.95 -9.78 11.34
N GLY A 58 8.66 -8.50 11.07
CA GLY A 58 9.65 -7.50 10.67
C GLY A 58 10.14 -7.65 9.23
N ILE A 59 9.40 -8.40 8.41
CA ILE A 59 9.66 -8.62 6.99
C ILE A 59 8.87 -7.57 6.21
N PHE A 60 9.59 -6.74 5.46
CA PHE A 60 9.01 -5.65 4.68
C PHE A 60 9.35 -5.82 3.21
N GLU A 61 8.34 -5.75 2.36
CA GLU A 61 8.56 -5.74 0.93
C GLU A 61 9.40 -4.52 0.51
N PRO A 62 10.38 -4.69 -0.38
CA PRO A 62 11.12 -3.58 -0.96
C PRO A 62 10.23 -2.79 -1.94
N ALA A 63 10.75 -1.66 -2.39
CA ALA A 63 10.14 -0.98 -3.54
C ALA A 63 10.24 -1.89 -4.77
N MET A 64 9.15 -2.05 -5.52
CA MET A 64 9.10 -2.97 -6.65
C MET A 64 8.22 -2.46 -7.78
N ILE A 65 8.43 -3.05 -8.96
CA ILE A 65 7.58 -2.82 -10.13
C ILE A 65 6.19 -3.38 -9.85
N ASP A 66 5.17 -2.58 -10.12
CA ASP A 66 3.78 -2.93 -9.90
C ASP A 66 2.95 -2.50 -11.13
N ILE A 67 2.41 -3.51 -11.82
CA ILE A 67 1.62 -3.32 -13.04
C ILE A 67 0.24 -2.73 -12.74
N ASP A 68 -0.27 -2.94 -11.53
CA ASP A 68 -1.60 -2.50 -11.13
C ASP A 68 -1.66 -0.99 -10.85
N LEU A 69 -0.51 -0.33 -10.66
CA LEU A 69 -0.42 1.12 -10.52
C LEU A 69 -1.07 1.87 -11.69
N ALA A 70 -1.02 1.33 -12.90
CA ALA A 70 -1.71 1.93 -14.04
C ALA A 70 -3.23 2.00 -13.81
N ILE A 71 -3.81 0.94 -13.24
CA ILE A 71 -5.24 0.85 -12.94
C ILE A 71 -5.57 1.71 -11.72
N LEU A 72 -4.82 1.54 -10.63
CA LEU A 72 -5.03 2.25 -9.36
C LEU A 72 -4.99 3.77 -9.55
N LEU A 73 -3.95 4.29 -10.22
CA LEU A 73 -3.81 5.73 -10.45
C LEU A 73 -4.85 6.26 -11.43
N THR A 74 -5.25 5.49 -12.44
CA THR A 74 -6.35 5.89 -13.34
C THR A 74 -7.65 6.01 -12.57
N LYS A 75 -8.00 5.00 -11.75
CA LYS A 75 -9.23 5.02 -10.93
C LYS A 75 -9.22 6.13 -9.89
N ALA A 76 -8.10 6.35 -9.21
CA ALA A 76 -7.96 7.44 -8.24
C ALA A 76 -8.17 8.81 -8.91
N ARG A 77 -7.66 9.01 -10.13
CA ARG A 77 -7.82 10.27 -10.87
C ARG A 77 -9.23 10.48 -11.43
N GLU A 78 -9.94 9.40 -11.78
CA GLU A 78 -11.34 9.47 -12.24
C GLU A 78 -12.30 9.95 -11.15
N HIS A 79 -11.93 9.81 -9.87
CA HIS A 79 -12.78 10.08 -8.71
C HIS A 79 -12.18 11.12 -7.73
N SER A 80 -11.24 11.94 -8.20
CA SER A 80 -10.62 13.03 -7.43
C SER A 80 -11.35 14.36 -7.53
#